data_AF-F8C8N4-F1
#
_entry.id   AF-F8C8N4-F1
#
_cell.length_a   1.000
_cell.length_b   1.000
_cell.length_c   1.000
_cell.angle_alpha   90.00
_cell.angle_beta   90.00
_cell.angle_gamma   90.00
#
_symmetry.space_group_name_H-M   'P 1'
#
loop_
_entity.id
_entity.type
_entity.pdbx_description
1 polymer ?
#
loop_
_entity_poly.entity_id
_entity_poly.type
_entity_poly.pdbx_seq_one_letter_code
_entity_poly.pdbx_strand_id
1 'polypeptide(L)'
;MRTPAGAVCATHPDVAAVATCARCGTFLCGDCLELAGETPYCAPCVGVLRREARPSRVIQVALALNVAGLACLPCSLALPLPTLVAGLAGVVLGLRELRRIARGEGAARGRTQAQVTTALGWLNLALASGWLAVVLWRFGP
;
A
#
# COMPACT_ATOMS: atom_id res chain seq x y z
N MET A 1 19.92 23.71 5.88
CA MET A 1 19.22 24.82 6.57
C MET A 1 19.89 25.02 7.93
N ARG A 2 20.32 26.24 8.27
CA ARG A 2 20.88 26.54 9.60
C ARG A 2 19.72 26.91 10.53
N THR A 3 19.53 26.18 11.62
CA THR A 3 18.61 26.55 12.69
C THR A 3 19.12 27.84 13.33
N PRO A 4 18.31 28.91 13.51
CA PRO A 4 18.77 30.13 14.16
C PRO A 4 19.25 29.82 15.59
N ALA A 5 20.38 30.40 15.99
CA ALA A 5 20.94 30.20 17.32
C ALA A 5 19.92 30.63 18.39
N GLY A 6 19.61 29.73 19.32
CA GLY A 6 18.62 29.95 20.38
C GLY A 6 17.19 29.49 20.06
N ALA A 7 16.94 28.82 18.93
CA ALA A 7 15.65 28.20 18.69
C ALA A 7 15.38 27.07 19.71
N VAL A 8 14.21 27.10 20.35
CA VAL A 8 13.75 26.09 21.31
C VAL A 8 12.68 25.20 20.68
N CYS A 9 12.53 23.99 21.21
CA CYS A 9 11.47 23.10 20.75
C CYS A 9 10.09 23.69 21.08
N ALA A 10 9.15 23.61 20.13
CA ALA A 10 7.80 24.14 20.34
C ALA A 10 7.01 23.41 21.44
N THR A 11 7.39 22.18 21.78
CA THR A 11 6.77 21.38 22.86
C THR A 11 7.57 21.44 24.15
N HIS A 12 8.90 21.56 24.05
CA HIS A 12 9.81 21.61 25.19
C HIS A 12 10.58 22.94 25.16
N PRO A 13 10.05 24.00 25.81
CA PRO A 13 10.66 25.33 25.73
C PRO A 13 12.06 25.39 26.36
N ASP A 14 12.36 24.46 27.27
CA ASP A 14 13.66 24.36 27.94
C ASP A 14 14.73 23.62 27.13
N VAL A 15 14.37 23.06 25.97
CA VAL A 15 15.25 22.21 25.15
C VAL A 15 15.57 22.88 23.82
N ALA A 16 16.86 22.96 23.48
CA ALA A 16 17.32 23.50 22.22
C ALA A 16 16.82 22.66 21.03
N ALA A 17 16.36 23.34 19.99
CA ALA A 17 15.93 22.69 18.77
C ALA A 17 17.13 22.24 17.92
N VAL A 18 17.08 21.00 17.45
CA VAL A 18 18.12 20.40 16.59
C VAL A 18 17.70 20.38 15.12
N ALA A 19 16.40 20.48 14.84
CA ALA A 19 15.85 20.45 13.49
C ALA A 19 14.59 21.30 13.36
N THR A 20 14.17 21.53 12.11
CA THR A 20 12.93 22.21 11.76
C THR A 20 12.08 21.25 10.95
N CYS A 21 10.80 21.10 11.29
CA CYS A 21 9.86 20.29 10.53
C CYS A 21 9.78 20.81 9.09
N ALA A 22 10.10 19.96 8.12
CA ALA A 22 10.12 20.33 6.70
C ALA A 22 8.73 20.69 6.13
N ARG A 23 7.65 20.33 6.84
CA ARG A 23 6.26 20.61 6.41
C ARG A 23 5.67 21.88 7.03
N CYS A 24 5.73 22.01 8.35
CA CYS A 24 5.07 23.11 9.08
C CYS A 24 6.03 24.15 9.66
N GLY A 25 7.35 23.96 9.53
CA GLY A 25 8.35 24.92 10.00
C GLY A 25 8.58 24.94 11.51
N THR A 26 7.94 24.07 12.28
CA THR A 26 8.10 24.01 13.74
C THR A 26 9.49 23.52 14.15
N PHE A 27 10.07 24.09 15.21
CA PHE A 27 11.34 23.68 15.79
C PHE A 27 11.20 22.44 16.68
N LEU A 28 12.09 21.47 16.49
CA LEU A 28 12.03 20.14 17.11
C LEU A 28 13.33 19.83 17.87
N CYS A 29 13.20 19.32 19.10
CA CYS A 29 14.29 18.65 19.79
C CYS A 29 14.50 17.22 19.25
N GLY A 30 15.53 16.53 19.72
CA GLY A 30 15.81 15.14 19.32
C GLY A 30 14.66 14.17 19.59
N ASP A 31 13.87 14.42 20.64
CA ASP A 31 12.74 13.54 21.02
C ASP A 31 11.47 13.82 20.22
N CYS A 32 11.24 15.07 19.80
CA CYS A 32 10.08 15.45 18.98
C CYS A 32 10.32 15.26 17.48
N LEU A 33 11.54 14.92 17.09
CA LEU A 33 11.97 14.69 15.72
C LEU A 33 11.58 13.28 15.29
N GLU A 34 10.81 13.18 14.21
CA GLU A 34 10.65 11.94 13.46
C GLU A 34 11.23 12.10 12.05
N LEU A 35 12.04 11.12 11.63
CA LEU A 35 12.61 11.08 10.29
C LEU A 35 11.69 10.28 9.36
N ALA A 36 11.31 10.86 8.23
CA ALA A 36 10.70 10.13 7.13
C ALA A 36 11.68 10.09 5.95
N GLY A 37 12.46 9.00 5.86
CA GLY A 37 13.67 8.97 5.03
C GLY A 37 14.76 9.79 5.71
N GLU A 38 15.27 10.82 5.04
CA GLU A 38 16.30 11.72 5.57
C GLU A 38 15.76 13.11 5.96
N THR A 39 14.44 13.34 5.81
CA THR A 39 13.83 14.62 6.10
C THR A 39 13.17 14.65 7.50
N PRO A 40 13.42 15.71 8.29
CA PRO A 40 12.87 15.86 9.63
C PRO A 40 11.42 16.36 9.62
N TYR A 41 10.56 15.70 10.39
CA TYR A 41 9.15 16.08 10.58
C TYR A 41 8.75 15.99 12.05
N CYS A 42 7.69 16.71 12.44
CA CYS A 42 7.04 16.51 13.74
C CYS A 42 6.04 15.36 13.66
N ALA A 43 5.79 14.68 14.79
CA ALA A 43 4.83 13.57 14.91
C ALA A 43 3.46 13.82 14.20
N PRO A 44 2.77 14.96 14.38
CA PRO A 44 1.50 15.19 13.68
C PRO A 44 1.68 15.32 12.16
N CYS A 45 2.78 15.91 11.69
CA CYS A 45 3.05 16.00 10.25
C CYS A 45 3.43 14.65 9.64
N VAL A 46 4.15 13.78 10.36
CA VAL A 46 4.38 12.40 9.92
C VAL A 46 3.07 11.65 9.81
N GLY A 47 2.15 11.82 10.76
CA GLY A 47 0.81 11.25 10.69
C GLY A 47 0.07 11.62 9.40
N VAL A 48 0.16 12.88 8.98
CA VAL A 48 -0.43 13.32 7.70
C VAL A 48 0.32 12.75 6.50
N LEU A 49 1.65 12.80 6.50
CA LEU A 49 2.48 12.29 5.40
C LEU A 49 2.21 10.79 5.16
N ARG A 50 2.07 9.99 6.21
CA ARG A 50 1.72 8.56 6.13
C ARG A 50 0.31 8.33 5.58
N ARG A 51 -0.63 9.26 5.79
CA ARG A 51 -1.99 9.21 5.22
C ARG A 51 -2.03 9.61 3.75
N GLU A 52 -1.18 10.54 3.34
CA GLU A 52 -1.14 11.07 1.96
C GLU A 52 -0.17 10.32 1.04
N ALA A 53 0.70 9.47 1.60
CA ALA A 53 1.64 8.66 0.84
C ALA A 53 0.91 7.87 -0.27
N ARG A 54 1.42 8.01 -1.52
CA ARG A 54 0.82 7.39 -2.69
C ARG A 54 0.91 5.86 -2.58
N PRO A 55 -0.12 5.13 -3.03
CA PRO A 55 -0.08 3.68 -3.08
C PRO A 55 1.05 3.19 -4.00
N SER A 56 1.64 2.05 -3.67
CA SER A 56 2.69 1.41 -4.46
C SER A 56 2.21 1.16 -5.90
N ARG A 57 3.03 1.51 -6.90
CA ARG A 57 2.75 1.23 -8.33
C ARG A 57 2.48 -0.26 -8.57
N VAL A 58 3.11 -1.14 -7.79
CA VAL A 58 2.92 -2.60 -7.87
C VAL A 58 1.47 -2.98 -7.56
N ILE A 59 0.85 -2.37 -6.54
CA ILE A 59 -0.56 -2.61 -6.23
C ILE A 59 -1.49 -2.05 -7.31
N GLN A 60 -1.17 -0.88 -7.87
CA GLN A 60 -1.95 -0.31 -8.96
C GLN A 60 -1.96 -1.23 -10.19
N VAL A 61 -0.79 -1.77 -10.56
CA VAL A 61 -0.67 -2.74 -11.66
C VAL A 61 -1.42 -4.04 -11.32
N ALA A 62 -1.26 -4.58 -10.11
CA ALA A 62 -1.95 -5.81 -9.70
C ALA A 62 -3.48 -5.65 -9.70
N LEU A 63 -3.97 -4.48 -9.28
CA LEU A 63 -5.39 -4.14 -9.31
C LEU A 63 -5.91 -4.07 -10.76
N ALA A 64 -5.18 -3.36 -11.64
CA ALA A 64 -5.54 -3.26 -13.05
C ALA A 64 -5.56 -4.64 -13.73
N LEU A 65 -4.60 -5.51 -13.41
CA LEU A 65 -4.53 -6.87 -13.94
C LEU A 65 -5.72 -7.73 -13.49
N ASN A 66 -6.15 -7.58 -12.23
CA ASN A 66 -7.32 -8.30 -11.72
C ASN A 66 -8.63 -7.84 -12.37
N VAL A 67 -8.77 -6.52 -12.61
CA VAL A 67 -9.93 -5.97 -13.34
C VAL A 67 -9.93 -6.43 -14.79
N ALA A 68 -8.79 -6.37 -15.47
CA ALA A 68 -8.66 -6.83 -16.85
C ALA A 68 -8.94 -8.34 -16.99
N GLY A 69 -8.42 -9.15 -16.06
CA GLY A 69 -8.71 -10.59 -16.01
C GLY A 69 -10.20 -10.89 -15.88
N LEU A 70 -10.90 -10.18 -15.00
CA LEU A 70 -12.34 -10.34 -14.81
C LEU A 70 -13.14 -9.91 -16.05
N ALA A 71 -12.75 -8.81 -16.69
CA ALA A 71 -13.39 -8.30 -17.90
C ALA A 71 -13.19 -9.21 -19.12
N CYS A 72 -12.03 -9.87 -19.23
CA CYS A 72 -11.70 -10.77 -20.34
C CYS A 72 -12.08 -12.25 -20.08
N LEU A 73 -12.61 -12.57 -18.90
CA LEU A 73 -13.07 -13.90 -18.51
C LEU A 73 -14.07 -14.53 -19.52
N PRO A 74 -15.05 -13.77 -20.07
CA PRO A 74 -15.98 -14.30 -21.07
C PRO A 74 -15.35 -14.63 -22.42
N CYS A 75 -14.24 -13.96 -22.78
CA CYS A 75 -13.56 -14.16 -24.06
C CYS A 75 -12.53 -15.30 -24.00
N SER A 76 -12.14 -15.73 -22.79
CA SER A 76 -11.11 -16.73 -22.55
C SER A 76 -11.70 -18.14 -22.55
N LEU A 77 -12.41 -18.52 -23.62
CA LEU A 77 -13.13 -19.80 -23.70
C LEU A 77 -12.23 -21.05 -23.71
N ALA A 78 -10.91 -20.91 -23.92
CA ALA A 78 -9.99 -22.02 -24.09
C ALA A 78 -9.23 -22.41 -22.80
N LEU A 79 -8.68 -21.45 -22.04
CA LEU A 79 -7.99 -21.71 -20.77
C LEU A 79 -8.03 -20.48 -19.84
N PRO A 80 -8.47 -20.61 -18.57
CA PRO A 80 -8.53 -19.52 -17.60
C PRO A 80 -7.15 -19.22 -16.96
N LEU A 81 -6.06 -19.60 -17.61
CA LEU A 81 -4.69 -19.41 -17.15
C LEU A 81 -4.38 -17.93 -16.82
N PRO A 82 -4.73 -16.95 -17.69
CA PRO A 82 -4.46 -15.55 -17.41
C PRO A 82 -5.19 -15.04 -16.16
N THR A 83 -6.42 -15.49 -15.94
CA THR A 83 -7.25 -15.16 -14.79
C THR A 83 -6.74 -15.80 -13.51
N LEU A 84 -6.25 -17.04 -13.57
CA LEU A 84 -5.59 -17.71 -12.46
C LEU A 84 -4.29 -16.98 -12.05
N VAL A 85 -3.45 -16.63 -13.02
CA VAL A 85 -2.20 -15.91 -12.76
C VAL A 85 -2.48 -14.52 -12.18
N ALA A 86 -3.45 -13.78 -12.74
CA ALA A 86 -3.84 -12.47 -12.22
C ALA A 86 -4.44 -12.56 -10.81
N GLY A 87 -5.28 -13.57 -10.55
CA GLY A 87 -5.87 -13.82 -9.24
C GLY A 87 -4.82 -14.16 -8.19
N LEU A 88 -3.91 -15.10 -8.49
CA LEU A 88 -2.81 -15.49 -7.61
C LEU A 88 -1.87 -14.32 -7.31
N ALA A 89 -1.47 -13.58 -8.35
CA ALA A 89 -0.63 -12.39 -8.20
C ALA A 89 -1.32 -11.30 -7.35
N GLY A 90 -2.62 -11.09 -7.54
CA GLY A 90 -3.44 -10.16 -6.74
C GLY A 90 -3.43 -10.50 -5.26
N VAL A 91 -3.67 -11.78 -4.91
CA VAL A 91 -3.63 -12.26 -3.52
C VAL A 91 -2.24 -12.11 -2.91
N VAL A 92 -1.19 -12.60 -3.60
CA VAL A 92 0.18 -12.58 -3.06
C VAL A 92 0.68 -11.14 -2.86
N LEU A 93 0.48 -10.26 -3.84
CA LEU A 93 0.94 -8.87 -3.77
C LEU A 93 0.11 -8.06 -2.76
N GLY A 94 -1.21 -8.28 -2.71
CA GLY A 94 -2.08 -7.63 -1.73
C GLY A 94 -1.71 -8.00 -0.29
N LEU A 95 -1.49 -9.29 -0.01
CA LEU A 95 -1.06 -9.76 1.31
C LEU A 95 0.34 -9.25 1.68
N ARG A 96 1.29 -9.22 0.73
CA ARG A 96 2.64 -8.69 0.98
C ARG A 96 2.61 -7.22 1.37
N GLU A 97 1.82 -6.40 0.69
CA GLU A 97 1.70 -4.98 1.05
C GLU A 97 0.97 -4.80 2.39
N LEU A 98 -0.08 -5.59 2.68
CA LEU A 98 -0.73 -5.54 4.00
C LEU A 98 0.25 -5.83 5.14
N ARG A 99 1.14 -6.81 4.95
CA ARG A 99 2.24 -7.11 5.90
C ARG A 99 3.27 -5.98 5.99
N ARG A 100 3.54 -5.29 4.88
CA ARG A 100 4.44 -4.12 4.85
C ARG A 100 3.84 -2.93 5.61
N ILE A 101 2.54 -2.66 5.42
CA ILE A 101 1.81 -1.62 6.15
C ILE A 101 1.71 -1.98 7.64
N ALA A 102 1.48 -3.25 7.99
CA ALA A 102 1.45 -3.70 9.38
C ALA A 102 2.78 -3.49 10.12
N ARG A 103 3.92 -3.55 9.39
CA ARG A 103 5.26 -3.24 9.91
C ARG A 103 5.57 -1.74 9.99
N GLY A 104 4.62 -0.87 9.63
CA GLY A 104 4.81 0.58 9.62
C GLY A 104 5.61 1.12 8.43
N GLU A 105 5.99 0.25 7.48
CA GLU A 105 6.80 0.59 6.31
C GLU A 105 5.99 1.08 5.10
N GLY A 106 4.64 1.09 5.20
CA GLY A 106 3.73 1.34 4.09
C GLY A 106 2.71 2.45 4.35
N ALA A 107 2.22 3.06 3.27
CA ALA A 107 1.20 4.11 3.30
C ALA A 107 -0.12 3.60 3.88
N ALA A 108 -0.72 4.35 4.81
CA ALA A 108 -1.99 3.96 5.43
C ALA A 108 -3.14 3.90 4.39
N ARG A 109 -3.10 4.76 3.37
CA ARG A 109 -4.05 4.77 2.25
C ARG A 109 -3.89 3.57 1.30
N GLY A 110 -2.73 2.89 1.34
CA GLY A 110 -2.50 1.65 0.60
C GLY A 110 -3.26 0.45 1.19
N ARG A 111 -3.78 0.55 2.42
CA ARG A 111 -4.45 -0.58 3.11
C ARG A 111 -5.76 -0.97 2.42
N THR A 112 -6.65 -0.01 2.15
CA THR A 112 -7.92 -0.28 1.45
C THR A 112 -7.66 -0.80 0.04
N GLN A 113 -6.68 -0.25 -0.67
CA GLN A 113 -6.34 -0.72 -2.01
C GLN A 113 -5.79 -2.16 -1.98
N ALA A 114 -4.92 -2.50 -1.02
CA ALA A 114 -4.41 -3.86 -0.85
C ALA A 114 -5.50 -4.87 -0.46
N GLN A 115 -6.47 -4.47 0.37
CA GLN A 115 -7.64 -5.29 0.69
C GLN A 115 -8.49 -5.56 -0.55
N VAL A 116 -8.79 -4.52 -1.33
CA VAL A 116 -9.56 -4.66 -2.58
C VAL A 116 -8.83 -5.55 -3.59
N THR A 117 -7.53 -5.36 -3.80
CA THR A 117 -6.75 -6.22 -4.70
C THR A 117 -6.73 -7.68 -4.23
N THR A 118 -6.65 -7.92 -2.92
CA THR A 118 -6.70 -9.29 -2.35
C THR A 118 -8.07 -9.92 -2.54
N ALA A 119 -9.15 -9.16 -2.30
CA ALA A 119 -10.52 -9.65 -2.47
C ALA A 119 -10.83 -9.97 -3.94
N LEU A 120 -10.42 -9.09 -4.87
CA LEU A 120 -10.52 -9.34 -6.30
C LEU A 120 -9.71 -10.57 -6.74
N GLY A 121 -8.53 -10.77 -6.16
CA GLY A 121 -7.71 -11.95 -6.43
C GLY A 121 -8.41 -13.25 -6.04
N TRP A 122 -9.01 -13.29 -4.85
CA TRP A 122 -9.83 -14.44 -4.41
C TRP A 122 -11.04 -14.68 -5.29
N LEU A 123 -11.74 -13.60 -5.69
CA LEU A 123 -12.88 -13.70 -6.59
C LEU A 123 -12.47 -14.30 -7.94
N ASN A 124 -11.36 -13.83 -8.53
CA ASN A 124 -10.82 -14.36 -9.77
C ASN A 124 -10.45 -15.85 -9.66
N LEU A 125 -9.83 -16.26 -8.56
CA LEU A 125 -9.50 -17.67 -8.30
C LEU A 125 -10.77 -18.53 -8.16
N ALA A 126 -11.77 -18.04 -7.42
CA ALA A 126 -13.04 -18.75 -7.24
C ALA A 126 -13.76 -18.94 -8.58
N LEU A 127 -13.88 -17.88 -9.39
CA LEU A 127 -14.50 -17.93 -10.71
C LEU A 127 -13.75 -18.86 -11.67
N ALA A 128 -12.42 -18.77 -11.72
CA ALA A 128 -11.61 -19.63 -12.56
C ALA A 128 -11.71 -21.11 -12.15
N SER A 129 -11.71 -21.39 -10.84
CA SER A 129 -11.85 -22.76 -10.31
C SER A 129 -13.23 -23.35 -10.59
N GLY A 130 -14.30 -22.55 -10.41
CA GLY A 130 -15.67 -22.95 -10.74
C GLY A 130 -15.85 -23.23 -12.23
N TRP A 131 -15.29 -22.39 -13.10
CA TRP A 131 -15.30 -22.64 -14.55
C TRP A 131 -14.58 -23.94 -14.91
N LEU A 132 -13.39 -24.18 -14.33
CA LEU A 132 -12.61 -25.39 -14.58
C LEU A 132 -13.39 -26.65 -14.13
N ALA A 133 -14.07 -26.58 -12.99
CA ALA A 133 -14.93 -27.66 -12.49
C ALA A 133 -16.10 -27.95 -13.43
N VAL A 134 -16.77 -26.92 -13.96
CA VAL A 134 -17.86 -27.09 -14.94
C VAL A 134 -17.36 -27.74 -16.23
N VAL A 135 -16.20 -27.31 -16.73
CA VAL A 135 -15.59 -27.91 -17.93
C VAL A 135 -15.21 -29.37 -17.69
N LEU A 136 -14.55 -29.68 -16.57
CA LEU A 136 -14.19 -31.05 -16.21
C LEU A 136 -15.42 -31.93 -15.99
N TRP A 137 -16.52 -31.40 -15.47
CA TRP A 137 -17.76 -32.17 -15.32
C TRP A 137 -18.47 -32.41 -16.65
N ARG A 138 -18.43 -31.43 -17.57
CA ARG A 138 -19.07 -31.52 -18.90
C ARG A 138 -18.32 -32.44 -19.87
N PHE A 139 -16.99 -32.50 -19.76
CA PHE A 139 -16.08 -33.20 -20.68
C PHE A 139 -15.24 -34.29 -20.00
N GLY A 140 -15.55 -34.63 -18.76
CA GLY A 140 -14.93 -35.74 -18.04
C GLY A 140 -15.31 -37.09 -18.66
N PRO A 141 -14.45 -38.12 -18.49
CA PRO A 141 -14.61 -39.45 -19.10
C PRO A 141 -15.88 -40.18 -18.66
#